data_AF-A0A2W0CDM2-F1
#
_entry.id   AF-A0A2W0CDM2-F1
#
_cell.length_a   1.000
_cell.length_b   1.000
_cell.length_c   1.000
_cell.angle_alpha   90.00
_cell.angle_beta   90.00
_cell.angle_gamma   90.00
#
_symmetry.space_group_name_H-M   'P 1'
#
loop_
_entity.id
_entity.type
_entity.pdbx_description
1 polymer ?
#
loop_
_entity_poly.entity_id
_entity_poly.type
_entity_poly.pdbx_seq_one_letter_code
_entity_poly.pdbx_strand_id
1 'polypeptide(L)' 'MSPPFHSHHKVIINDANSDRNVLLRVKHAKGDIIIEEFQVSPGTSKHVDGLINGTEYLFEIKAEEGQFILNAT' A
#
# COMPACT_ATOMS: atom_id res chain seq x y z
N MET A 1 -11.74 -21.21 -21.30
CA MET A 1 -11.84 -21.05 -19.83
C MET A 1 -10.80 -20.03 -19.43
N SER A 2 -11.21 -18.87 -18.93
CA SER A 2 -10.28 -17.88 -18.36
C SER A 2 -9.80 -18.39 -17.00
N PRO A 3 -8.51 -18.25 -16.64
CA PRO A 3 -8.04 -18.66 -15.32
C PRO A 3 -8.78 -17.88 -14.22
N PRO A 4 -9.01 -18.47 -13.05
CA PRO A 4 -9.61 -17.77 -11.93
C PRO A 4 -8.72 -16.58 -11.52
N PHE A 5 -9.29 -15.38 -11.51
CA PHE A 5 -8.63 -14.19 -10.96
C PHE A 5 -8.51 -14.37 -9.44
N HIS A 6 -7.36 -14.84 -8.98
CA HIS A 6 -7.06 -14.89 -7.56
C HIS A 6 -6.74 -13.47 -7.07
N SER A 7 -7.61 -12.92 -6.23
CA SER A 7 -7.32 -11.67 -5.52
C SER A 7 -6.23 -11.93 -4.49
N HIS A 8 -5.21 -11.08 -4.50
CA HIS A 8 -4.11 -11.07 -3.55
C HIS A 8 -4.32 -9.92 -2.57
N HIS A 9 -3.91 -10.12 -1.31
CA HIS A 9 -3.93 -9.08 -0.28
C HIS A 9 -2.50 -8.74 0.11
N LYS A 10 -2.28 -7.47 0.44
CA LYS A 10 -1.05 -6.98 1.05
C LYS A 10 -1.36 -6.33 2.38
N VAL A 11 -0.41 -6.38 3.29
CA VAL A 11 -0.45 -5.60 4.53
C VAL A 11 0.64 -4.56 4.46
N ILE A 12 0.25 -3.29 4.62
CA ILE A 12 1.18 -2.18 4.72
C ILE A 12 1.34 -1.83 6.18
N ILE A 13 2.57 -1.84 6.67
CA ILE A 13 2.91 -1.57 8.06
C ILE A 13 3.74 -0.29 8.08
N ASN A 14 3.33 0.66 8.91
CA ASN A 14 4.18 1.76 9.31
C ASN A 14 4.79 1.40 10.67
N ASP A 15 6.09 1.14 10.70
CA ASP A 15 6.76 0.68 11.91
C ASP A 15 6.59 1.67 13.07
N ALA A 16 6.62 1.17 14.31
CA ALA A 16 6.50 2.02 15.49
C ALA A 16 7.66 3.02 15.64
N ASN A 17 8.81 2.75 15.01
CA ASN A 17 9.97 3.65 15.01
C ASN A 17 9.94 4.70 13.89
N SER A 18 8.88 4.76 13.08
CA SER A 18 8.69 5.85 12.13
C SER A 18 8.27 7.13 12.84
N ASP A 19 8.71 8.28 12.33
CA ASP A 19 8.47 9.56 12.99
C ASP A 19 6.98 9.97 12.98
N ARG A 20 6.27 9.68 11.89
CA ARG A 20 4.92 10.24 11.62
C ARG A 20 4.02 9.31 10.82
N ASN A 21 2.76 9.74 10.71
CA ASN A 21 1.80 9.15 9.79
C ASN A 21 2.28 9.28 8.34
N VAL A 22 1.93 8.29 7.52
CA VAL A 22 2.10 8.36 6.06
C VAL A 22 0.73 8.27 5.39
N LEU A 23 0.57 9.03 4.31
CA LEU A 23 -0.55 8.88 3.38
C LEU A 23 -0.07 8.03 2.21
N LEU A 24 -0.81 6.98 1.91
CA LEU A 24 -0.49 5.98 0.90
C LEU A 24 -1.62 5.88 -0.12
N ARG A 25 -1.24 5.72 -1.38
CA ARG A 25 -2.16 5.42 -2.48
C ARG A 25 -1.57 4.27 -3.30
N VAL A 26 -2.43 3.39 -3.82
CA VAL A 26 -2.00 2.29 -4.71
C VAL A 26 -2.50 2.54 -6.12
N LYS A 27 -1.57 2.49 -7.07
CA LYS A 27 -1.86 2.66 -8.49
C LYS A 27 -1.45 1.41 -9.25
N HIS A 28 -2.20 1.09 -10.30
CA HIS A 28 -1.72 0.17 -11.32
C HIS A 28 -0.49 0.78 -12.00
N ALA A 29 0.45 -0.05 -12.48
CA ALA A 29 1.62 0.42 -13.24
C ALA A 29 1.28 1.28 -14.49
N LYS A 30 0.02 1.29 -14.92
CA LYS A 30 -0.48 2.08 -16.07
C LYS A 30 -0.94 3.49 -15.66
N GLY A 31 -0.98 3.79 -14.36
CA GLY A 31 -1.36 5.08 -13.81
C GLY A 31 -2.73 5.12 -13.14
N ASP A 32 -3.59 4.12 -13.35
CA ASP A 32 -4.92 4.05 -12.75
C ASP A 32 -4.85 3.93 -11.23
N ILE A 33 -5.67 4.70 -10.51
CA ILE A 33 -5.80 4.59 -9.05
C ILE A 33 -6.66 3.36 -8.74
N ILE A 34 -6.12 2.43 -7.96
CA ILE A 34 -6.80 1.19 -7.58
C ILE A 34 -7.32 1.30 -6.16
N ILE A 35 -6.53 1.91 -5.28
CA ILE A 35 -6.92 2.22 -3.91
C ILE A 35 -6.63 3.68 -3.66
N GLU A 36 -7.66 4.41 -3.28
CA GLU A 36 -7.58 5.82 -2.92
C GLU A 36 -6.66 6.07 -1.72
N GLU A 37 -6.34 7.34 -1.48
CA GLU A 37 -5.44 7.72 -0.41
C GLU A 37 -5.96 7.27 0.98
N PHE A 38 -5.11 6.62 1.76
CA PHE A 38 -5.39 6.23 3.14
C PHE A 38 -4.18 6.50 4.05
N GLN A 39 -4.46 6.72 5.34
CA GLN A 39 -3.43 6.96 6.34
C GLN A 39 -2.99 5.67 7.03
N VAL A 40 -1.69 5.55 7.29
CA VAL A 40 -1.12 4.52 8.18
C VAL A 40 -0.26 5.21 9.26
N SER A 41 -0.65 5.05 10.51
CA SER A 41 0.06 5.63 11.66
C SER A 41 1.21 4.74 12.13
N PRO A 42 2.28 5.29 12.75
CA PRO A 42 3.35 4.49 13.32
C PRO A 42 2.82 3.41 14.27
N GLY A 43 3.37 2.21 14.18
CA GLY A 43 2.97 1.04 14.97
C GLY A 43 1.65 0.41 14.53
N THR A 44 1.10 0.82 13.38
CA THR A 44 -0.16 0.29 12.85
C THR A 44 0.02 -0.29 11.45
N SER A 45 -1.02 -0.97 10.98
CA SER A 45 -1.05 -1.53 9.65
C SER A 45 -2.38 -1.31 8.95
N LYS A 46 -2.35 -1.40 7.62
CA LYS A 46 -3.54 -1.44 6.77
C LYS A 46 -3.51 -2.59 5.80
N HIS A 47 -4.64 -3.28 5.71
CA HIS A 47 -4.92 -4.25 4.65
C HIS A 47 -5.20 -3.51 3.34
N VAL A 48 -4.60 -4.04 2.28
CA VAL A 48 -4.70 -3.59 0.90
C VAL A 48 -5.23 -4.78 0.12
N ASP A 49 -6.55 -4.79 -0.05
CA ASP A 49 -7.30 -5.86 -0.71
C ASP A 49 -7.63 -5.49 -2.15
N GLY A 50 -8.10 -6.47 -2.94
CA GLY A 50 -8.53 -6.22 -4.32
C GLY A 50 -7.38 -6.12 -5.34
N LEU A 51 -6.15 -6.46 -4.94
CA LEU A 51 -5.04 -6.57 -5.88
C LEU A 51 -5.20 -7.86 -6.70
N ILE A 52 -4.88 -7.78 -7.99
CA ILE A 52 -4.95 -8.90 -8.93
C ILE A 52 -3.57 -9.54 -9.00
N ASN A 53 -3.50 -10.86 -8.82
CA ASN A 53 -2.24 -11.57 -8.89
C ASN A 53 -1.55 -11.41 -10.27
N GLY A 54 -0.21 -11.33 -10.26
CA GLY A 54 0.60 -11.10 -11.47
C GLY A 54 0.50 -9.68 -12.05
N THR A 55 -0.21 -8.77 -11.37
CA THR A 55 -0.30 -7.37 -11.77
C THR A 55 0.70 -6.52 -10.99
N GLU A 56 1.39 -5.63 -11.69
CA GLU A 56 2.33 -4.69 -11.08
C GLU A 56 1.61 -3.44 -10.57
N TYR A 57 1.96 -3.05 -9.34
CA TYR A 57 1.39 -1.92 -8.63
C TYR A 57 2.48 -1.00 -8.10
N LEU A 58 2.17 0.29 -8.03
CA LEU A 58 3.01 1.33 -7.47
C LEU A 58 2.36 1.88 -6.20
N PHE A 59 3.15 1.99 -5.13
CA PHE A 59 2.75 2.68 -3.91
C PHE A 59 3.28 4.12 -3.95
N GLU A 60 2.36 5.09 -4.00
CA GLU A 60 2.69 6.50 -3.82
C GLU A 60 2.60 6.84 -2.33
N ILE A 61 3.66 7.48 -1.81
CA ILE A 61 3.78 7.83 -0.39
C ILE A 61 3.89 9.35 -0.28
N LYS A 62 3.07 9.94 0.59
CA LYS A 62 3.21 11.33 1.02
C LYS A 62 3.40 11.35 2.52
N ALA A 63 4.42 12.06 2.94
CA ALA A 63 4.71 12.27 4.34
C ALA A 63 5.37 13.64 4.52
N GLU A 64 5.25 14.19 5.73
CA GLU A 64 6.11 15.28 6.16
C GLU A 64 7.56 14.80 6.29
N GLU A 65 8.52 15.72 6.39
CA GLU A 65 9.92 15.38 6.60
C GLU A 65 10.10 14.51 7.86
N GLY A 66 10.90 13.45 7.72
CA GLY A 66 11.18 12.50 8.80
C GLY A 66 11.77 11.18 8.28
N GLN A 67 12.10 10.30 9.22
CA GLN A 67 12.50 8.93 8.98
C GLN A 67 11.30 7.98 9.05
N PHE A 68 11.20 7.09 8.06
CA PHE A 68 10.11 6.14 7.94
C PHE A 68 10.64 4.74 7.66
N ILE A 69 10.03 3.75 8.30
CA ILE A 69 10.25 2.33 8.03
C ILE A 69 8.91 1.74 7.62
N LEU A 70 8.76 1.49 6.32
CA LEU A 70 7.53 1.01 5.72
C LEU A 70 7.74 -0.39 5.16
N ASN A 71 6.86 -1.32 5.54
CA ASN A 71 6.88 -2.70 5.03
C ASN A 71 5.60 -2.99 4.25
N ALA A 72 5.74 -3.71 3.14
CA ALA A 72 4.63 -4.22 2.35
C ALA A 72 4.78 -5.73 2.19
N THR A 73 3.95 -6.50 2.89
CA THR A 73 4.03 -7.98 2.96
C THR A 73 2.84 -8.64 2.29
#